data_AF-A0AB38X110-F1
#
_entry.id   AF-A0AB38X110-F1
#
_cell.length_a   1.000
_cell.length_b   1.000
_cell.length_c   1.000
_cell.angle_alpha   90.00
_cell.angle_beta   90.00
_cell.angle_gamma   90.00
#
_symmetry.space_group_name_H-M   'P 1'
#
loop_
_entity.id
_entity.type
_entity.pdbx_description
1 polymer ?
#
loop_
_entity_poly.entity_id
_entity_poly.type
_entity_poly.pdbx_seq_one_letter_code
_entity_poly.pdbx_strand_id
1 'polypeptide(L)'
;MDEGWRIRVRGQVQGVGFRPYIWQLARQMGLRGRVFNDPEGVLIEAAGEGLTAFVAAIPARAPVLARVDAVLHEVAVFDLPDGFEIAPSRGVGAETRVTPDAATCPDCVAEVFAPGRRQGYAFTNCTHCGPRFTLLQGLPYDRARTTMAAFPMCDACRAEYEDPADRRFHAQPVACPECGPRVWLEPGGGDAVAGAVAATTAGGVKLLRVYALYLHARRETERLVHPSSVGRATGVGRRIRRQGAYIAWIFFMLFAMSLTFVTALLALAGQGFDAALILAISGLSTTGPLILTASDTPIRLLELSDAAKMIYAMAMVLGRLETLALIALLNPSIWRD
;
A
#
# COMPACT_ATOMS: atom_id res chain seq x y z
N MET A 1 -12.33 -28.93 -33.01
CA MET A 1 -12.10 -27.55 -33.49
C MET A 1 -13.45 -26.86 -33.56
N ASP A 2 -13.71 -25.98 -32.61
CA ASP A 2 -14.97 -25.25 -32.47
C ASP A 2 -14.84 -23.86 -33.12
N GLU A 3 -15.85 -23.44 -33.88
CA GLU A 3 -15.97 -22.05 -34.33
C GLU A 3 -16.46 -21.19 -33.16
N GLY A 4 -15.74 -20.11 -32.87
CA GLY A 4 -16.03 -19.24 -31.75
C GLY A 4 -15.46 -17.84 -31.96
N TRP A 5 -15.43 -17.04 -30.88
CA TRP A 5 -14.88 -15.69 -30.91
C TRP A 5 -13.59 -15.59 -30.10
N ARG A 6 -12.58 -14.96 -30.70
CA ARG A 6 -11.44 -14.40 -29.97
C ARG A 6 -11.84 -13.01 -29.52
N ILE A 7 -12.02 -12.82 -28.21
CA ILE A 7 -12.45 -11.54 -27.63
C ILE A 7 -11.27 -10.92 -26.88
N ARG A 8 -10.85 -9.74 -27.32
CA ARG A 8 -9.80 -8.92 -26.72
C ARG A 8 -10.44 -7.83 -25.87
N VAL A 9 -10.10 -7.80 -24.59
CA VAL A 9 -10.50 -6.73 -23.68
C VAL A 9 -9.27 -5.88 -23.34
N ARG A 10 -9.32 -4.58 -23.67
CA ARG A 10 -8.27 -3.60 -23.38
C ARG A 10 -8.71 -2.64 -22.28
N GLY A 11 -7.74 -2.17 -21.52
CA GLY A 11 -7.90 -1.17 -20.46
C GLY A 11 -7.26 -1.58 -19.15
N GLN A 12 -7.79 -1.11 -18.03
CA GLN A 12 -7.36 -1.52 -16.70
C GLN A 12 -8.12 -2.79 -16.30
N VAL A 13 -7.67 -3.92 -16.84
CA VAL A 13 -8.38 -5.22 -16.70
C VAL A 13 -7.51 -6.32 -16.11
N GLN A 14 -6.29 -5.99 -15.67
CA GLN A 14 -5.39 -6.95 -15.01
C GLN A 14 -5.20 -6.61 -13.53
N GLY A 15 -5.12 -7.64 -12.69
CA GLY A 15 -5.02 -7.47 -11.23
C GLY A 15 -6.28 -6.91 -10.56
N VAL A 16 -7.44 -7.01 -11.22
CA VAL A 16 -8.73 -6.49 -10.72
C VAL A 16 -9.79 -7.58 -10.52
N GLY A 17 -9.37 -8.85 -10.49
CA GLY A 17 -10.31 -9.99 -10.45
C GLY A 17 -11.00 -10.27 -11.79
N PHE A 18 -10.49 -9.74 -12.91
CA PHE A 18 -11.17 -9.85 -14.20
C PHE A 18 -11.24 -11.28 -14.76
N ARG A 19 -10.19 -12.10 -14.59
CA ARG A 19 -10.19 -13.52 -15.01
C ARG A 19 -11.29 -14.34 -14.29
N PRO A 20 -11.39 -14.30 -12.93
CA PRO A 20 -12.54 -14.82 -12.19
C PRO A 20 -13.89 -14.36 -12.72
N TYR A 21 -14.03 -13.05 -12.95
CA TYR A 21 -15.27 -12.46 -13.44
C TYR A 21 -15.69 -13.03 -14.80
N ILE A 22 -14.77 -13.08 -15.76
CA ILE A 22 -15.03 -13.65 -17.10
C ILE A 22 -15.41 -15.12 -17.00
N TRP A 23 -14.69 -15.88 -16.17
CA TRP A 23 -14.99 -17.30 -15.93
C TRP A 23 -16.41 -17.50 -15.37
N GLN A 24 -16.80 -16.70 -14.38
CA GLN A 24 -18.15 -16.78 -13.78
C GLN A 24 -19.23 -16.39 -14.80
N LEU A 25 -19.01 -15.30 -15.55
CA LEU A 25 -19.93 -14.83 -16.57
C LEU A 25 -20.12 -15.88 -17.68
N ALA A 26 -19.04 -16.49 -18.16
CA ALA A 26 -19.09 -17.50 -19.20
C ALA A 26 -19.86 -18.74 -18.74
N ARG A 27 -19.63 -19.20 -17.50
CA ARG A 27 -20.37 -20.34 -16.93
C ARG A 27 -21.86 -20.06 -16.74
N GLN A 28 -22.22 -18.84 -16.30
CA GLN A 28 -23.63 -18.43 -16.19
C GLN A 28 -24.35 -18.45 -17.55
N MET A 29 -23.60 -18.26 -18.64
CA MET A 29 -24.12 -18.24 -20.00
C MET A 29 -23.92 -19.56 -20.76
N GLY A 30 -23.43 -20.62 -20.09
CA GLY A 30 -23.23 -21.93 -20.70
C GLY A 30 -22.14 -21.96 -21.79
N LEU A 31 -21.21 -21.01 -21.78
CA LEU A 31 -20.14 -20.93 -22.78
C LEU A 31 -18.97 -21.87 -22.44
N ARG A 32 -18.33 -22.39 -23.48
CA ARG A 32 -17.05 -23.13 -23.40
C ARG A 32 -15.91 -22.22 -23.82
N GLY A 33 -14.73 -22.37 -23.22
CA GLY A 33 -13.62 -21.50 -23.55
C GLY A 33 -12.52 -21.38 -22.51
N ARG A 34 -11.68 -20.36 -22.69
CA ARG A 34 -10.66 -19.99 -21.72
C ARG A 34 -10.40 -18.50 -21.69
N VAL A 35 -9.95 -18.01 -20.54
CA VAL A 35 -9.49 -16.63 -20.35
C VAL A 35 -8.06 -16.60 -19.82
N PHE A 36 -7.23 -15.70 -20.33
CA PHE A 36 -5.87 -15.49 -19.86
C PHE A 36 -5.42 -14.04 -20.03
N ASN A 37 -4.41 -13.62 -19.27
CA ASN A 37 -3.79 -12.31 -19.47
C ASN A 37 -2.62 -12.42 -20.45
N ASP A 38 -2.40 -11.36 -21.22
CA ASP A 38 -1.22 -11.15 -22.06
C ASP A 38 -0.76 -9.68 -21.99
N PRO A 39 0.29 -9.23 -22.72
CA PRO A 39 0.75 -7.85 -22.65
C PRO A 39 -0.28 -6.77 -23.01
N GLU A 40 -1.29 -7.10 -23.82
CA GLU A 40 -2.28 -6.15 -24.34
C GLU A 40 -3.51 -6.02 -23.42
N GLY A 41 -3.76 -7.00 -22.55
CA GLY A 41 -4.89 -6.98 -21.63
C GLY A 41 -5.37 -8.38 -21.30
N VAL A 42 -6.67 -8.61 -21.49
CA VAL A 42 -7.28 -9.94 -21.31
C VAL A 42 -7.66 -10.48 -22.68
N LEU A 43 -7.32 -11.74 -22.93
CA LEU A 43 -7.76 -12.49 -24.10
C LEU A 43 -8.70 -13.59 -23.67
N ILE A 44 -9.80 -13.72 -24.39
CA ILE A 44 -10.84 -14.70 -24.15
C ILE A 44 -11.04 -15.47 -25.46
N GLU A 45 -11.00 -16.79 -25.39
CA GLU A 45 -11.38 -17.67 -26.49
C GLU A 45 -12.65 -18.37 -26.05
N ALA A 46 -13.77 -18.14 -26.73
CA ALA A 46 -15.07 -18.65 -26.31
C ALA A 46 -15.89 -19.16 -27.49
N ALA A 47 -16.59 -20.28 -27.28
CA ALA A 47 -17.56 -20.84 -28.23
C ALA A 47 -18.86 -21.22 -27.50
N GLY A 48 -19.97 -21.17 -28.23
CA GLY A 48 -21.31 -21.45 -27.72
C GLY A 48 -22.34 -20.44 -28.20
N GLU A 49 -23.59 -20.69 -27.82
CA GLU A 49 -24.68 -19.77 -28.10
C GLU A 49 -24.58 -18.52 -27.21
N GLY A 50 -24.98 -17.35 -27.72
CA GLY A 50 -25.03 -16.13 -26.91
C GLY A 50 -23.73 -15.34 -26.77
N LEU A 51 -22.72 -15.57 -27.62
CA LEU A 51 -21.47 -14.79 -27.65
C LEU A 51 -21.70 -13.27 -27.76
N THR A 52 -22.71 -12.84 -28.54
CA THR A 52 -23.10 -11.43 -28.64
C THR A 52 -23.55 -10.85 -27.29
N ALA A 53 -24.40 -11.58 -26.56
CA ALA A 53 -24.87 -11.17 -25.24
C ALA A 53 -23.72 -11.17 -24.22
N PHE A 54 -22.80 -12.13 -24.34
CA PHE A 54 -21.61 -12.22 -23.50
C PHE A 54 -20.70 -11.00 -23.67
N VAL A 55 -20.36 -10.64 -24.91
CA VAL A 55 -19.56 -9.43 -25.22
C VAL A 55 -20.22 -8.16 -24.67
N ALA A 56 -21.54 -8.03 -24.79
CA ALA A 56 -22.28 -6.90 -24.25
C ALA A 56 -22.28 -6.87 -22.70
N ALA A 57 -22.29 -8.03 -22.05
CA ALA A 57 -22.27 -8.13 -20.59
C ALA A 57 -20.91 -7.82 -19.96
N ILE A 58 -19.80 -8.07 -20.67
CA ILE A 58 -18.42 -7.85 -20.18
C ILE A 58 -18.24 -6.46 -19.51
N PRO A 59 -18.51 -5.33 -20.17
CA PRO A 59 -18.36 -4.01 -19.55
C PRO A 59 -19.45 -3.70 -18.52
N ALA A 60 -20.66 -4.25 -18.68
CA ALA A 60 -21.82 -3.92 -17.84
C ALA A 60 -21.71 -4.47 -16.41
N ARG A 61 -21.04 -5.61 -16.22
CA ARG A 61 -20.89 -6.29 -14.92
C ARG A 61 -19.43 -6.34 -14.45
N ALA A 62 -18.57 -5.49 -15.01
CA ALA A 62 -17.15 -5.49 -14.70
C ALA A 62 -16.86 -5.22 -13.21
N PRO A 63 -15.80 -5.81 -12.63
CA PRO A 63 -15.39 -5.53 -11.25
C PRO A 63 -15.15 -4.04 -10.99
N VAL A 64 -15.36 -3.58 -9.75
CA VAL A 64 -15.29 -2.15 -9.36
C VAL A 64 -13.96 -1.49 -9.71
N LEU A 65 -12.84 -2.24 -9.63
CA LEU A 65 -11.51 -1.72 -9.97
C LEU A 65 -11.19 -1.81 -11.46
N ALA A 66 -12.03 -2.46 -12.26
CA ALA A 66 -11.82 -2.65 -13.67
C ALA A 66 -12.32 -1.43 -14.46
N ARG A 67 -11.53 -1.01 -15.45
CA ARG A 67 -11.96 -0.06 -16.47
C ARG A 67 -11.75 -0.67 -17.84
N VAL A 68 -12.85 -1.02 -18.48
CA VAL A 68 -12.86 -1.52 -19.85
C VAL A 68 -12.86 -0.34 -20.81
N ASP A 69 -11.82 -0.23 -21.65
CA ASP A 69 -11.72 0.83 -22.65
C ASP A 69 -12.21 0.35 -24.02
N ALA A 70 -11.95 -0.92 -24.35
CA ALA A 70 -12.41 -1.52 -25.60
C ALA A 70 -12.63 -3.03 -25.45
N VAL A 71 -13.65 -3.53 -26.15
CA VAL A 71 -13.90 -4.97 -26.34
C VAL A 71 -13.93 -5.21 -27.84
N LEU A 72 -12.93 -5.90 -28.35
CA LEU A 72 -12.80 -6.27 -29.77
C LEU A 72 -13.03 -7.76 -29.90
N HIS A 73 -13.63 -8.21 -30.99
CA HIS A 73 -13.81 -9.63 -31.24
C HIS A 73 -13.66 -9.96 -32.72
N GLU A 74 -13.15 -11.15 -32.99
CA GLU A 74 -13.04 -11.74 -34.33
C GLU A 74 -13.49 -13.20 -34.27
N VAL A 75 -14.00 -13.71 -35.39
CA VAL A 75 -14.33 -15.13 -35.53
C VAL A 75 -13.04 -15.90 -35.72
N ALA A 76 -12.88 -17.00 -34.98
CA ALA A 76 -11.72 -17.87 -35.08
C ALA A 76 -12.10 -19.30 -34.68
N VAL A 77 -11.24 -20.25 -35.07
CA VAL A 77 -11.40 -21.67 -34.76
C VAL A 77 -10.39 -22.06 -33.69
N PHE A 78 -10.86 -22.78 -32.68
CA PHE A 78 -10.07 -23.13 -31.52
C PHE A 78 -10.19 -24.60 -31.15
N ASP A 79 -9.20 -25.08 -30.40
CA ASP A 79 -9.32 -26.28 -29.59
C ASP A 79 -9.63 -25.85 -28.15
N LEU A 80 -10.89 -25.99 -27.73
CA LEU A 80 -11.40 -25.50 -26.45
C LEU A 80 -11.68 -26.67 -25.51
N PRO A 81 -11.54 -26.45 -24.19
CA PRO A 81 -11.98 -27.43 -23.20
C PRO A 81 -13.50 -27.61 -23.21
N ASP A 82 -13.97 -28.72 -22.64
CA ASP A 82 -15.41 -29.02 -22.49
C ASP A 82 -16.15 -27.99 -21.59
N GLY A 83 -15.42 -27.22 -20.80
CA GLY A 83 -15.95 -26.16 -19.94
C GLY A 83 -15.33 -24.79 -20.23
N PHE A 84 -15.34 -23.93 -19.21
CA PHE A 84 -14.63 -22.66 -19.24
C PHE A 84 -13.51 -22.67 -18.20
N GLU A 85 -12.28 -22.31 -18.57
CA GLU A 85 -11.12 -22.31 -17.67
C GLU A 85 -10.37 -20.98 -17.62
N ILE A 86 -9.62 -20.77 -16.54
CA ILE A 86 -8.66 -19.66 -16.44
C ILE A 86 -7.28 -20.23 -16.80
N ALA A 87 -6.82 -19.94 -18.00
CA ALA A 87 -5.56 -20.47 -18.53
C ALA A 87 -4.34 -19.64 -18.07
N PRO A 88 -3.12 -20.22 -18.11
CA PRO A 88 -1.89 -19.49 -17.82
C PRO A 88 -1.69 -18.28 -18.73
N SER A 89 -1.16 -17.19 -18.17
CA SER A 89 -0.83 -16.00 -18.95
C SER A 89 0.25 -16.23 -20.00
N ARG A 90 0.16 -15.51 -21.11
CA ARG A 90 1.06 -15.64 -22.28
C ARG A 90 1.83 -14.35 -22.54
N GLY A 91 3.03 -14.47 -23.09
CA GLY A 91 3.84 -13.33 -23.55
C GLY A 91 4.56 -12.55 -22.44
N VAL A 92 5.29 -11.51 -22.88
CA VAL A 92 6.04 -10.57 -22.04
C VAL A 92 5.89 -9.18 -22.65
N GLY A 93 5.57 -8.18 -21.84
CA GLY A 93 5.37 -6.80 -22.30
C GLY A 93 4.29 -6.07 -21.51
N ALA A 94 4.21 -4.75 -21.66
CA ALA A 94 3.35 -3.86 -20.86
C ALA A 94 2.59 -2.86 -21.74
N GLU A 95 1.72 -3.35 -22.63
CA GLU A 95 0.87 -2.50 -23.48
C GLU A 95 -0.48 -2.18 -22.82
N THR A 96 -0.78 -2.82 -21.68
CA THR A 96 -2.00 -2.62 -20.89
C THR A 96 -1.79 -1.70 -19.68
N ARG A 97 -2.88 -1.11 -19.17
CA ARG A 97 -2.81 -0.24 -17.98
C ARG A 97 -2.56 -1.08 -16.73
N VAL A 98 -1.61 -0.64 -15.91
CA VAL A 98 -1.38 -1.21 -14.58
C VAL A 98 -2.40 -0.65 -13.59
N THR A 99 -3.05 -1.54 -12.85
CA THR A 99 -4.01 -1.21 -11.79
C THR A 99 -3.31 -0.56 -10.59
N PRO A 100 -3.81 0.58 -10.07
CA PRO A 100 -3.26 1.21 -8.88
C PRO A 100 -3.56 0.37 -7.63
N ASP A 101 -2.84 0.65 -6.55
CA ASP A 101 -3.12 0.00 -5.26
C ASP A 101 -4.50 0.42 -4.74
N ALA A 102 -5.19 -0.49 -4.05
CA ALA A 102 -6.51 -0.25 -3.47
C ALA A 102 -6.48 -0.40 -1.95
N ALA A 103 -7.22 0.46 -1.25
CA ALA A 103 -7.41 0.34 0.19
C ALA A 103 -8.12 -0.97 0.55
N THR A 104 -7.85 -1.51 1.75
CA THR A 104 -8.44 -2.76 2.25
C THR A 104 -9.97 -2.67 2.25
N CYS A 105 -10.65 -3.66 1.65
CA CYS A 105 -12.12 -3.68 1.59
C CYS A 105 -12.74 -4.05 2.96
N PRO A 106 -14.04 -3.73 3.18
CA PRO A 106 -14.73 -4.05 4.43
C PRO A 106 -14.66 -5.54 4.82
N ASP A 107 -14.72 -6.45 3.85
CA ASP A 107 -14.66 -7.90 4.11
C ASP A 107 -13.29 -8.33 4.66
N CYS A 108 -12.21 -7.79 4.09
CA CYS A 108 -10.86 -8.06 4.57
C CYS A 108 -10.61 -7.40 5.93
N VAL A 109 -11.17 -6.21 6.17
CA VAL A 109 -11.13 -5.56 7.48
C VAL A 109 -11.82 -6.44 8.52
N ALA A 110 -13.05 -6.90 8.24
CA ALA A 110 -13.81 -7.75 9.14
C ALA A 110 -13.07 -9.07 9.44
N GLU A 111 -12.45 -9.70 8.44
CA GLU A 111 -11.68 -10.94 8.62
C GLU A 111 -10.44 -10.75 9.52
N VAL A 112 -9.76 -9.61 9.43
CA VAL A 112 -8.59 -9.32 10.29
C VAL A 112 -9.01 -9.18 11.76
N PHE A 113 -10.22 -8.68 12.02
CA PHE A 113 -10.73 -8.51 13.39
C PHE A 113 -11.53 -9.72 13.90
N ALA A 114 -11.94 -10.64 13.02
CA ALA A 114 -12.67 -11.85 13.38
C ALA A 114 -11.71 -13.01 13.74
N PRO A 115 -12.13 -13.96 14.60
CA PRO A 115 -11.41 -15.20 14.81
C PRO A 115 -11.27 -16.00 13.52
N GLY A 116 -10.05 -16.46 13.22
CA GLY A 116 -9.78 -17.25 12.02
C GLY A 116 -8.31 -17.20 11.60
N ARG A 117 -7.99 -17.80 10.44
CA ARG A 117 -6.61 -17.95 9.95
C ARG A 117 -5.88 -16.62 9.71
N ARG A 118 -6.62 -15.53 9.49
CA ARG A 118 -6.08 -14.20 9.20
C ARG A 118 -6.35 -13.18 10.30
N GLN A 119 -6.76 -13.64 11.48
CA GLN A 119 -6.93 -12.76 12.64
C GLN A 119 -5.61 -12.03 12.93
N GLY A 120 -5.64 -10.69 12.95
CA GLY A 120 -4.47 -9.83 13.17
C GLY A 120 -3.43 -9.83 12.04
N TYR A 121 -3.70 -10.46 10.89
CA TYR A 121 -2.71 -10.55 9.81
C TYR A 121 -2.64 -9.26 8.97
N ALA A 122 -1.49 -8.57 9.06
CA ALA A 122 -1.27 -7.23 8.50
C ALA A 122 -1.33 -7.15 6.96
N PHE A 123 -1.08 -8.26 6.26
CA PHE A 123 -1.02 -8.27 4.78
C PHE A 123 -2.25 -8.91 4.14
N THR A 124 -3.37 -8.98 4.87
CA THR A 124 -4.64 -9.52 4.37
C THR A 124 -5.16 -8.71 3.18
N ASN A 125 -5.45 -9.39 2.08
CA ASN A 125 -6.07 -8.81 0.88
C ASN A 125 -6.95 -9.85 0.15
N CYS A 126 -7.66 -9.38 -0.88
CA CYS A 126 -8.47 -10.19 -1.79
C CYS A 126 -8.36 -9.63 -3.22
N THR A 127 -9.15 -10.16 -4.17
CA THR A 127 -9.19 -9.67 -5.56
C THR A 127 -9.64 -8.20 -5.68
N HIS A 128 -10.44 -7.71 -4.72
CA HIS A 128 -11.01 -6.36 -4.71
C HIS A 128 -10.17 -5.30 -3.98
N CYS A 129 -9.11 -5.68 -3.27
CA CYS A 129 -8.32 -4.72 -2.47
C CYS A 129 -6.84 -5.07 -2.37
N GLY A 130 -6.08 -4.17 -1.76
CA GLY A 130 -4.66 -4.36 -1.47
C GLY A 130 -3.74 -3.90 -2.60
N PRO A 131 -2.45 -4.19 -2.46
CA PRO A 131 -1.44 -3.66 -3.36
C PRO A 131 -1.46 -4.35 -4.73
N ARG A 132 -1.17 -3.59 -5.77
CA ARG A 132 -1.16 -3.99 -7.19
C ARG A 132 0.09 -3.44 -7.85
N PHE A 133 0.06 -2.16 -8.22
CA PHE A 133 1.19 -1.45 -8.83
C PHE A 133 2.46 -1.61 -8.00
N THR A 134 2.37 -1.44 -6.68
CA THR A 134 3.54 -1.49 -5.79
C THR A 134 4.20 -2.87 -5.67
N LEU A 135 3.49 -3.96 -5.95
CA LEU A 135 4.07 -5.31 -5.95
C LEU A 135 4.48 -5.78 -7.35
N LEU A 136 4.07 -5.09 -8.41
CA LEU A 136 4.26 -5.57 -9.78
C LEU A 136 5.72 -5.46 -10.22
N GLN A 137 6.29 -6.56 -10.70
CA GLN A 137 7.62 -6.61 -11.30
C GLN A 137 7.57 -6.70 -12.82
N GLY A 138 6.47 -7.24 -13.38
CA GLY A 138 6.25 -7.29 -14.82
C GLY A 138 4.84 -7.73 -15.20
N LEU A 139 4.46 -7.50 -16.45
CA LEU A 139 3.20 -7.96 -17.03
C LEU A 139 3.45 -9.15 -17.95
N PRO A 140 2.47 -10.08 -18.10
CA PRO A 140 1.11 -10.03 -17.56
C PRO A 140 1.02 -10.23 -16.04
N TYR A 141 -0.06 -9.73 -15.42
CA TYR A 141 -0.25 -9.75 -13.97
C TYR A 141 -0.49 -11.18 -13.46
N ASP A 142 0.55 -11.75 -12.84
CA ASP A 142 0.53 -13.03 -12.16
C ASP A 142 1.48 -13.02 -10.97
N ARG A 143 1.22 -13.89 -9.99
CA ARG A 143 2.02 -13.98 -8.75
C ARG A 143 3.51 -14.06 -9.03
N ALA A 144 3.92 -14.87 -10.01
CA ALA A 144 5.33 -15.06 -10.40
C ALA A 144 6.02 -13.77 -10.91
N ARG A 145 5.25 -12.76 -11.32
CA ARG A 145 5.73 -11.45 -11.76
C ARG A 145 5.40 -10.33 -10.76
N THR A 146 5.26 -10.70 -9.49
CA THR A 146 5.11 -9.77 -8.38
C THR A 146 6.13 -10.07 -7.29
N THR A 147 6.33 -9.15 -6.36
CA THR A 147 7.13 -9.39 -5.15
C THR A 147 6.61 -10.55 -4.28
N MET A 148 5.37 -11.02 -4.51
CA MET A 148 4.81 -12.21 -3.86
C MET A 148 5.37 -13.53 -4.41
N ALA A 149 6.17 -13.51 -5.49
CA ALA A 149 6.84 -14.69 -6.04
C ALA A 149 7.76 -15.38 -5.02
N ALA A 150 8.37 -14.61 -4.10
CA ALA A 150 9.22 -15.13 -3.04
C ALA A 150 8.46 -15.85 -1.92
N PHE A 151 7.12 -15.82 -1.94
CA PHE A 151 6.26 -16.40 -0.91
C PHE A 151 5.40 -17.51 -1.53
N PRO A 152 5.82 -18.78 -1.48
CA PRO A 152 5.00 -19.89 -1.99
C PRO A 152 3.67 -19.99 -1.22
N MET A 153 2.57 -20.29 -1.91
CA MET A 153 1.27 -20.48 -1.24
C MET A 153 1.27 -21.80 -0.45
N CYS A 154 0.82 -21.77 0.81
CA CYS A 154 0.47 -23.00 1.53
C CYS A 154 -0.81 -23.62 0.97
N ASP A 155 -1.07 -24.88 1.30
CA ASP A 155 -2.20 -25.65 0.76
C ASP A 155 -3.55 -24.98 1.03
N ALA A 156 -3.73 -24.38 2.21
CA ALA A 156 -4.97 -23.70 2.55
C ALA A 156 -5.15 -22.36 1.80
N CYS A 157 -4.07 -21.65 1.43
CA CYS A 157 -4.16 -20.48 0.54
C CYS A 157 -4.37 -20.91 -0.91
N ARG A 158 -3.81 -22.05 -1.32
CA ARG A 158 -4.02 -22.64 -2.64
C ARG A 158 -5.47 -23.05 -2.85
N ALA A 159 -6.08 -23.70 -1.85
CA ALA A 159 -7.49 -24.07 -1.89
C ALA A 159 -8.39 -22.86 -2.15
N GLU A 160 -8.19 -21.75 -1.43
CA GLU A 160 -8.96 -20.51 -1.67
C GLU A 160 -8.63 -19.84 -3.02
N TYR A 161 -7.40 -20.00 -3.52
CA TYR A 161 -7.01 -19.46 -4.82
C TYR A 161 -7.70 -20.21 -5.96
N GLU A 162 -7.92 -21.51 -5.80
CA GLU A 162 -8.49 -22.42 -6.80
C GLU A 162 -10.02 -22.56 -6.67
N ASP A 163 -10.60 -22.24 -5.51
CA ASP A 163 -12.05 -22.32 -5.25
C ASP A 163 -12.81 -21.12 -5.83
N PRO A 164 -13.70 -21.32 -6.83
CA PRO A 164 -14.49 -20.25 -7.43
C PRO A 164 -15.54 -19.62 -6.50
N ALA A 165 -15.89 -20.29 -5.40
CA ALA A 165 -16.80 -19.76 -4.38
C ALA A 165 -16.08 -18.82 -3.39
N ASP A 166 -14.74 -18.88 -3.32
CA ASP A 166 -13.97 -18.01 -2.45
C ASP A 166 -13.72 -16.64 -3.09
N ARG A 167 -13.81 -15.57 -2.29
CA ARG A 167 -13.49 -14.20 -2.73
C ARG A 167 -12.01 -14.02 -3.16
N ARG A 168 -11.16 -14.99 -2.84
CA ARG A 168 -9.73 -15.05 -3.20
C ARG A 168 -9.46 -15.91 -4.42
N PHE A 169 -10.48 -16.36 -5.13
CA PHE A 169 -10.33 -17.04 -6.42
C PHE A 169 -9.43 -16.23 -7.36
N HIS A 170 -8.27 -16.79 -7.72
CA HIS A 170 -7.19 -16.13 -8.46
C HIS A 170 -6.66 -14.79 -7.91
N ALA A 171 -6.77 -14.55 -6.60
CA ALA A 171 -6.11 -13.43 -5.93
C ALA A 171 -4.59 -13.65 -5.93
N GLN A 172 -3.87 -13.03 -6.88
CA GLN A 172 -2.42 -13.20 -7.02
C GLN A 172 -1.61 -12.90 -5.74
N PRO A 173 -1.96 -11.89 -4.91
CA PRO A 173 -1.25 -11.62 -3.67
C PRO A 173 -1.85 -12.32 -2.44
N VAL A 174 -2.65 -13.39 -2.62
CA VAL A 174 -3.18 -14.17 -1.49
C VAL A 174 -2.05 -14.71 -0.62
N ALA A 175 -2.23 -14.57 0.69
CA ALA A 175 -1.31 -15.05 1.70
C ALA A 175 -2.02 -15.18 3.06
N CYS A 176 -1.33 -15.79 4.02
CA CYS A 176 -1.73 -15.90 5.42
C CYS A 176 -0.47 -15.85 6.32
N PRO A 177 -0.60 -15.85 7.65
CA PRO A 177 0.56 -15.83 8.56
C PRO A 177 1.58 -16.96 8.33
N GLU A 178 1.14 -18.12 7.81
CA GLU A 178 2.03 -19.25 7.54
C GLU A 178 2.93 -19.00 6.34
N CYS A 179 2.34 -18.60 5.21
CA CYS A 179 3.01 -18.57 3.91
C CYS A 179 3.36 -17.16 3.40
N GLY A 180 2.94 -16.12 4.12
CA GLY A 180 3.03 -14.73 3.71
C GLY A 180 4.13 -13.92 4.38
N PRO A 181 4.24 -12.63 4.02
CA PRO A 181 5.13 -11.69 4.69
C PRO A 181 4.80 -11.59 6.18
N ARG A 182 5.83 -11.38 7.00
CA ARG A 182 5.71 -11.21 8.45
C ARG A 182 6.23 -9.85 8.86
N VAL A 183 5.60 -9.27 9.86
CA VAL A 183 6.12 -8.09 10.55
C VAL A 183 7.07 -8.60 11.62
N TRP A 184 8.27 -8.03 11.68
CA TRP A 184 9.17 -8.19 12.81
C TRP A 184 9.56 -6.82 13.36
N LEU A 185 9.90 -6.80 14.63
CA LEU A 185 10.48 -5.63 15.29
C LEU A 185 11.98 -5.88 15.43
N GLU A 186 12.80 -4.97 14.92
CA GLU A 186 14.25 -5.00 15.14
C GLU A 186 14.57 -4.23 16.43
N PRO A 187 14.96 -4.90 17.53
CA PRO A 187 15.29 -4.21 18.77
C PRO A 187 16.63 -3.50 18.61
N GLY A 188 16.68 -2.18 18.86
CA GLY A 188 17.94 -1.42 18.91
C GLY A 188 18.45 -0.84 17.58
N GLY A 189 17.69 -0.93 16.48
CA GLY A 189 18.07 -0.36 15.17
C GLY A 189 17.26 0.86 14.70
N GLY A 190 16.20 1.22 15.42
CA GLY A 190 15.36 2.36 15.08
C GLY A 190 15.78 3.59 15.87
N ASP A 191 16.42 4.55 15.21
CA ASP A 191 16.55 5.91 15.74
C ASP A 191 15.15 6.38 16.18
N ALA A 192 14.97 6.69 17.47
CA ALA A 192 13.65 7.02 18.04
C ALA A 192 12.98 8.20 17.31
N VAL A 193 13.79 9.00 16.63
CA VAL A 193 13.37 10.12 15.79
C VAL A 193 12.84 9.66 14.43
N ALA A 194 13.42 8.61 13.82
CA ALA A 194 13.14 8.20 12.43
C ALA A 194 12.42 6.84 12.29
N GLY A 195 12.27 6.04 13.34
CA GLY A 195 11.78 4.65 13.28
C GLY A 195 10.27 4.45 13.07
N ALA A 196 9.48 5.52 12.98
CA ALA A 196 8.03 5.39 12.84
C ALA A 196 7.63 5.03 11.40
N VAL A 197 7.33 3.74 11.14
CA VAL A 197 6.64 3.30 9.91
C VAL A 197 5.33 4.07 9.77
N ALA A 198 4.92 4.36 8.53
CA ALA A 198 3.83 5.26 8.13
C ALA A 198 2.51 5.14 8.92
N ALA A 199 2.23 3.98 9.51
CA ALA A 199 1.01 3.66 10.27
C ALA A 199 1.27 3.24 11.73
N THR A 200 2.37 3.69 12.34
CA THR A 200 2.61 3.51 13.79
C THR A 200 1.98 4.65 14.59
N THR A 201 1.56 4.35 15.83
CA THR A 201 1.09 5.32 16.82
C THR A 201 2.18 6.26 17.35
N ALA A 202 3.44 6.05 16.96
CA ALA A 202 4.55 6.92 17.29
C ALA A 202 4.48 8.24 16.48
N GLY A 203 4.44 9.37 17.19
CA GLY A 203 4.48 10.75 16.69
C GLY A 203 5.82 11.21 16.12
N GLY A 204 6.85 10.34 16.09
CA GLY A 204 8.16 10.65 15.52
C GLY A 204 8.14 10.98 14.02
N VAL A 205 9.30 11.37 13.48
CA VAL A 205 9.45 11.67 12.04
C VAL A 205 9.15 10.40 11.26
N LYS A 206 7.99 10.39 10.57
CA LYS A 206 7.58 9.23 9.77
C LYS A 206 8.64 8.90 8.72
N LEU A 207 8.97 7.62 8.54
CA LEU A 207 9.95 7.15 7.55
C LEU A 207 9.67 7.67 6.13
N LEU A 208 8.40 7.85 5.78
CA LEU A 208 7.99 8.46 4.49
C LEU A 208 8.54 9.88 4.31
N ARG A 209 8.61 10.69 5.37
CA ARG A 209 9.15 12.07 5.32
C ARG A 209 10.66 12.05 5.14
N VAL A 210 11.36 11.14 5.85
CA VAL A 210 12.80 10.91 5.67
C VAL A 210 13.11 10.45 4.25
N TYR A 211 12.32 9.52 3.72
CA TYR A 211 12.47 9.03 2.35
C TYR A 211 12.19 10.12 1.30
N ALA A 212 11.17 10.95 1.51
CA ALA A 212 10.88 12.09 0.63
C ALA A 212 12.05 13.10 0.59
N LEU A 213 12.67 13.38 1.74
CA LEU A 213 13.85 14.23 1.84
C LEU A 213 15.07 13.59 1.16
N TYR A 214 15.29 12.28 1.33
CA TYR A 214 16.37 11.56 0.65
C TYR A 214 16.25 11.64 -0.88
N LEU A 215 15.04 11.42 -1.42
CA LEU A 215 14.78 11.56 -2.85
C LEU A 215 15.01 12.99 -3.35
N HIS A 216 14.67 13.99 -2.53
CA HIS A 216 14.94 15.39 -2.86
C HIS A 216 16.45 15.69 -2.86
N ALA A 217 17.17 15.26 -1.83
CA ALA A 217 18.61 15.45 -1.71
C ALA A 217 19.37 14.85 -2.89
N ARG A 218 19.09 13.59 -3.25
CA ARG A 218 19.68 12.95 -4.44
C ARG A 218 19.46 13.77 -5.71
N ARG A 219 18.27 14.35 -5.87
CA ARG A 219 17.94 15.12 -7.07
C ARG A 219 18.69 16.44 -7.13
N GLU A 220 18.85 17.12 -6.00
CA GLU A 220 19.66 18.34 -5.95
C GLU A 220 21.14 18.03 -6.21
N THR A 221 21.67 16.91 -5.68
CA THR A 221 23.02 16.45 -6.02
C THR A 221 23.18 16.18 -7.52
N GLU A 222 22.21 15.50 -8.15
CA GLU A 222 22.22 15.28 -9.60
C GLU A 222 22.17 16.58 -10.42
N ARG A 223 21.48 17.62 -9.92
CA ARG A 223 21.44 18.93 -10.59
C ARG A 223 22.74 19.70 -10.47
N LEU A 224 23.45 19.57 -9.36
CA LEU A 224 24.78 20.17 -9.21
C LEU A 224 25.77 19.60 -10.24
N VAL A 225 25.67 18.29 -10.52
CA VAL A 225 26.51 17.62 -11.52
C VAL A 225 25.99 17.84 -12.95
N HIS A 226 24.67 17.82 -13.14
CA HIS A 226 24.01 17.95 -14.44
C HIS A 226 22.85 18.99 -14.38
N PRO A 227 23.17 20.30 -14.53
CA PRO A 227 22.21 21.40 -14.36
C PRO A 227 20.99 21.30 -15.29
N SER A 228 21.21 20.81 -16.51
CA SER A 228 20.18 20.69 -17.55
C SER A 228 19.42 19.36 -17.51
N SER A 229 19.66 18.48 -16.52
CA SER A 229 18.96 17.19 -16.47
C SER A 229 17.47 17.38 -16.17
N VAL A 230 16.60 16.75 -16.96
CA VAL A 230 15.15 16.72 -16.74
C VAL A 230 14.76 15.36 -16.17
N GLY A 231 14.44 15.31 -14.88
CA GLY A 231 14.16 14.05 -14.19
C GLY A 231 12.85 13.41 -14.66
N ARG A 232 12.95 12.25 -15.32
CA ARG A 232 11.84 11.35 -15.68
C ARG A 232 11.24 10.70 -14.43
N ALA A 233 10.33 11.39 -13.74
CA ALA A 233 9.52 10.80 -12.67
C ALA A 233 8.04 10.84 -13.07
N THR A 234 7.40 9.68 -13.12
CA THR A 234 5.97 9.53 -13.41
C THR A 234 5.14 9.54 -12.12
N GLY A 235 3.94 10.12 -12.19
CA GLY A 235 2.91 10.05 -11.14
C GLY A 235 3.34 10.46 -9.73
N VAL A 236 3.28 9.51 -8.79
CA VAL A 236 3.52 9.66 -7.35
C VAL A 236 4.94 10.17 -7.06
N GLY A 237 5.94 9.71 -7.83
CA GLY A 237 7.32 10.20 -7.72
C GLY A 237 7.44 11.69 -8.03
N ARG A 238 6.60 12.25 -8.91
CA ARG A 238 6.57 13.70 -9.20
C ARG A 238 5.88 14.50 -8.09
N ARG A 239 4.83 13.96 -7.45
CA ARG A 239 4.07 14.63 -6.38
C ARG A 239 4.85 14.65 -5.05
N ILE A 240 5.43 13.52 -4.65
CA ILE A 240 6.33 13.44 -3.49
C ILE A 240 7.54 14.35 -3.69
N ARG A 241 8.13 14.38 -4.90
CA ARG A 241 9.32 15.18 -5.23
C ARG A 241 9.12 16.70 -5.14
N ARG A 242 7.91 17.24 -5.40
CA ARG A 242 7.67 18.69 -5.35
C ARG A 242 6.97 19.17 -4.08
N GLN A 243 5.83 18.58 -3.73
CA GLN A 243 5.05 19.04 -2.56
C GLN A 243 5.40 18.26 -1.29
N GLY A 244 5.70 16.96 -1.42
CA GLY A 244 6.04 16.11 -0.28
C GLY A 244 7.35 16.51 0.39
N ALA A 245 8.39 16.82 -0.38
CA ALA A 245 9.69 17.23 0.15
C ALA A 245 9.63 18.58 0.90
N TYR A 246 8.90 19.57 0.37
CA TYR A 246 8.72 20.87 1.02
C TYR A 246 7.95 20.75 2.35
N ILE A 247 6.86 19.98 2.35
CA ILE A 247 6.08 19.73 3.56
C ILE A 247 6.91 18.91 4.58
N ALA A 248 7.69 17.93 4.13
CA ALA A 248 8.59 17.17 4.99
C ALA A 248 9.68 18.06 5.61
N TRP A 249 10.21 19.04 4.86
CA TRP A 249 11.18 20.01 5.37
C TRP A 249 10.58 20.93 6.43
N ILE A 250 9.40 21.50 6.18
CA ILE A 250 8.67 22.29 7.17
C ILE A 250 8.46 21.48 8.45
N PHE A 251 7.99 20.23 8.31
CA PHE A 251 7.82 19.34 9.45
C PHE A 251 9.12 19.13 10.23
N PHE A 252 10.23 18.88 9.53
CA PHE A 252 11.53 18.65 10.18
C PHE A 252 12.01 19.90 10.94
N MET A 253 11.86 21.09 10.35
CA MET A 253 12.18 22.36 11.02
C MET A 253 11.30 22.58 12.25
N LEU A 254 9.98 22.36 12.15
CA LEU A 254 9.07 22.49 13.28
C LEU A 254 9.35 21.48 14.39
N PHE A 255 9.69 20.23 14.03
CA PHE A 255 10.07 19.21 14.99
C PHE A 255 11.37 19.58 15.71
N ALA A 256 12.39 20.04 14.98
CA ALA A 256 13.65 20.51 15.57
C ALA A 256 13.43 21.72 16.49
N MET A 257 12.61 22.69 16.08
CA MET A 257 12.25 23.83 16.94
C MET A 257 11.50 23.40 18.20
N SER A 258 10.53 22.50 18.05
CA SER A 258 9.77 21.95 19.18
C SER A 258 10.67 21.19 20.15
N LEU A 259 11.61 20.40 19.61
CA LEU A 259 12.59 19.65 20.40
C LEU A 259 13.48 20.59 21.22
N THR A 260 14.04 21.63 20.59
CA THR A 260 14.84 22.64 21.27
C THR A 260 14.03 23.37 22.34
N PHE A 261 12.79 23.77 22.01
CA PHE A 261 11.92 24.50 22.93
C PHE A 261 11.52 23.66 24.16
N VAL A 262 11.07 22.42 23.96
CA VAL A 262 10.70 21.51 25.06
C VAL A 262 11.92 21.16 25.91
N THR A 263 13.08 20.91 25.30
CA THR A 263 14.32 20.64 26.04
C THR A 263 14.70 21.84 26.92
N ALA A 264 14.62 23.06 26.39
CA ALA A 264 14.91 24.27 27.16
C ALA A 264 13.92 24.46 28.32
N LEU A 265 12.62 24.24 28.11
CA LEU A 265 11.62 24.33 29.17
C LEU A 265 11.84 23.29 30.28
N LEU A 266 12.18 22.05 29.92
CA LEU A 266 12.49 21.01 30.90
C LEU A 266 13.76 21.32 31.69
N ALA A 267 14.78 21.88 31.03
CA ALA A 267 15.99 22.35 31.71
C ALA A 267 15.68 23.50 32.69
N LEU A 268 14.85 24.47 32.29
CA LEU A 268 14.37 25.55 33.17
C LEU A 268 13.50 25.03 34.33
N ALA A 269 12.82 23.91 34.14
CA ALA A 269 12.06 23.22 35.20
C ALA A 269 12.94 22.38 36.15
N GLY A 270 14.27 22.50 36.02
CA GLY A 270 15.25 21.90 36.93
C GLY A 270 15.79 20.53 36.50
N GLN A 271 15.50 20.08 35.28
CA GLN A 271 16.07 18.83 34.76
C GLN A 271 17.50 19.06 34.23
N GLY A 272 18.39 18.09 34.45
CA GLY A 272 19.70 18.07 33.78
C GLY A 272 19.53 18.03 32.26
N PHE A 273 20.49 18.58 31.51
CA PHE A 273 20.40 18.68 30.05
C PHE A 273 20.12 17.33 29.37
N ASP A 274 20.82 16.27 29.78
CA ASP A 274 20.65 14.93 29.20
C ASP A 274 19.24 14.39 29.45
N ALA A 275 18.72 14.51 30.69
CA ALA A 275 17.37 14.09 31.04
C ALA A 275 16.30 14.92 30.31
N ALA A 276 16.51 16.23 30.20
CA ALA A 276 15.63 17.14 29.48
C ALA A 276 15.55 16.79 27.98
N LEU A 277 16.69 16.47 27.36
CA LEU A 277 16.76 16.07 25.95
C LEU A 277 16.04 14.73 25.73
N ILE A 278 16.30 13.71 26.56
CA ILE A 278 15.66 12.40 26.46
C ILE A 278 14.14 12.51 26.65
N LEU A 279 13.69 13.27 27.64
CA LEU A 279 12.26 13.54 27.86
C LEU A 279 11.63 14.29 26.69
N ALA A 280 12.31 15.29 26.11
CA ALA A 280 11.80 16.01 24.96
C ALA A 280 11.67 15.11 23.72
N ILE A 281 12.68 14.30 23.42
CA ILE A 281 12.64 13.32 22.31
C ILE A 281 11.53 12.31 22.57
N SER A 282 11.47 11.72 23.76
CA SER A 282 10.45 10.73 24.14
C SER A 282 9.04 11.29 24.03
N GLY A 283 8.81 12.50 24.53
CA GLY A 283 7.50 13.15 24.52
C GLY A 283 7.05 13.49 23.10
N LEU A 284 7.88 14.21 22.34
CA LEU A 284 7.55 14.67 20.98
C LEU A 284 7.44 13.53 19.96
N SER A 285 8.21 12.45 20.13
CA SER A 285 8.05 11.25 19.31
C SER A 285 7.03 10.26 19.86
N THR A 286 6.45 10.54 21.04
CA THR A 286 5.58 9.64 21.83
C THR A 286 6.19 8.25 22.07
N THR A 287 7.52 8.17 22.16
CA THR A 287 8.27 6.95 22.45
C THR A 287 8.54 6.85 23.95
N GLY A 288 7.50 6.52 24.71
CA GLY A 288 7.57 6.40 26.18
C GLY A 288 8.71 5.52 26.71
N PRO A 289 9.00 4.33 26.13
CA PRO A 289 10.08 3.47 26.62
C PRO A 289 11.48 4.09 26.56
N LEU A 290 11.70 5.14 25.76
CA LEU A 290 13.01 5.78 25.59
C LEU A 290 13.58 6.28 26.92
N ILE A 291 12.74 6.74 27.85
CA ILE A 291 13.16 7.25 29.16
C ILE A 291 13.77 6.17 30.08
N LEU A 292 13.54 4.90 29.74
CA LEU A 292 14.05 3.75 30.48
C LEU A 292 15.33 3.19 29.88
N THR A 293 15.58 3.44 28.59
CA THR A 293 16.66 2.79 27.83
C THR A 293 17.75 3.74 27.36
N ALA A 294 17.48 5.04 27.28
CA ALA A 294 18.41 6.02 26.71
C ALA A 294 19.42 6.60 27.72
N SER A 295 19.19 6.41 29.02
CA SER A 295 20.07 6.90 30.09
C SER A 295 20.54 5.76 31.00
N ASP A 296 21.77 5.87 31.51
CA ASP A 296 22.36 4.90 32.44
C ASP A 296 21.55 4.78 33.74
N THR A 297 20.90 5.87 34.15
CA THR A 297 19.88 5.88 35.21
C THR A 297 18.50 6.12 34.61
N PRO A 298 17.53 5.20 34.78
CA PRO A 298 16.19 5.37 34.21
C PRO A 298 15.48 6.57 34.82
N ILE A 299 14.90 7.42 33.97
CA ILE A 299 14.21 8.64 34.41
C ILE A 299 12.84 8.24 34.98
N ARG A 300 12.65 8.45 36.29
CA ARG A 300 11.39 8.14 36.97
C ARG A 300 10.43 9.33 36.89
N LEU A 301 9.38 9.19 36.08
CA LEU A 301 8.36 10.24 35.90
C LEU A 301 7.70 10.70 37.21
N LEU A 302 7.61 9.83 38.21
CA LEU A 302 7.04 10.13 39.52
C LEU A 302 7.84 11.18 40.29
N GLU A 303 9.17 11.17 40.13
CA GLU A 303 10.12 12.02 40.84
C GLU A 303 10.29 13.40 40.17
N LEU A 304 9.70 13.60 38.99
CA LEU A 304 9.69 14.90 38.31
C LEU A 304 8.85 15.94 39.06
N SER A 305 9.27 17.20 38.98
CA SER A 305 8.48 18.34 39.45
C SER A 305 7.15 18.45 38.68
N ASP A 306 6.13 19.05 39.29
CA ASP A 306 4.83 19.23 38.65
C ASP A 306 4.92 20.05 37.36
N ALA A 307 5.81 21.05 37.33
CA ALA A 307 6.12 21.81 36.13
C ALA A 307 6.69 20.92 35.01
N ALA A 308 7.67 20.07 35.32
CA ALA A 308 8.27 19.17 34.33
C ALA A 308 7.26 18.13 33.82
N LYS A 309 6.38 17.60 34.69
CA LYS A 309 5.29 16.70 34.31
C LYS A 309 4.32 17.36 33.33
N MET A 310 3.93 18.61 33.59
CA MET A 310 3.04 19.37 32.71
C MET A 310 3.69 19.64 31.35
N ILE A 311 4.96 20.04 31.33
CA ILE A 311 5.71 20.25 30.08
C ILE A 311 5.80 18.95 29.27
N TYR A 312 6.13 17.83 29.91
CA TYR A 312 6.24 16.53 29.26
C TYR A 312 4.89 16.03 28.72
N ALA A 313 3.80 16.20 29.47
CA ALA A 313 2.45 15.87 29.01
C ALA A 313 2.05 16.71 27.78
N MET A 314 2.34 18.02 27.79
CA MET A 314 2.09 18.89 26.63
C MET A 314 2.93 18.48 25.41
N ALA A 315 4.19 18.08 25.63
CA ALA A 315 5.05 17.56 24.58
C ALA A 315 4.49 16.27 23.95
N MET A 316 3.89 15.37 24.73
CA MET A 316 3.21 14.19 24.19
C MET A 316 1.99 14.54 23.33
N VAL A 317 1.18 15.49 23.77
CA VAL A 317 0.02 15.97 22.99
C VAL A 317 0.49 16.60 21.69
N LEU A 318 1.50 17.47 21.76
CA LEU A 318 2.11 18.10 20.59
C LEU A 318 2.75 17.08 19.64
N GLY A 319 3.38 16.03 20.17
CA GLY A 319 3.95 14.95 19.36
C GLY A 319 2.90 14.10 18.65
N ARG A 320 1.71 13.96 19.26
CA ARG A 320 0.61 13.17 18.70
C ARG A 320 -0.24 13.95 17.69
N LEU A 321 -0.36 15.26 17.87
CA LEU A 321 -0.93 16.16 16.87
C LEU A 321 0.14 16.38 15.80
N GLU A 322 -0.03 15.81 14.60
CA GLU A 322 0.92 16.10 13.51
C GLU A 322 1.07 17.63 13.39
N THR A 323 2.29 18.17 13.46
CA THR A 323 2.53 19.63 13.59
C THR A 323 1.82 20.49 12.53
N LEU A 324 1.47 19.92 11.38
CA LEU A 324 0.65 20.54 10.34
C LEU A 324 -0.81 20.77 10.76
N ALA A 325 -1.39 19.87 11.57
CA ALA A 325 -2.72 20.06 12.17
C ALA A 325 -2.71 21.21 13.17
N LEU A 326 -1.60 21.44 13.87
CA LEU A 326 -1.43 22.60 14.76
C LEU A 326 -1.34 23.91 13.98
N ILE A 327 -0.64 23.91 12.83
CA ILE A 327 -0.59 25.07 11.92
C ILE A 327 -1.99 25.39 11.37
N ALA A 328 -2.76 24.36 11.00
CA ALA A 328 -4.14 24.55 10.57
C ALA A 328 -5.00 25.14 11.70
N LEU A 329 -4.78 24.68 12.94
CA LEU A 329 -5.52 25.16 14.12
C LEU A 329 -5.19 26.61 14.49
N LEU A 330 -3.93 27.03 14.33
CA LEU A 330 -3.46 28.36 14.72
C LEU A 330 -3.58 29.40 13.61
N ASN A 331 -3.95 29.03 12.39
CA ASN A 331 -4.11 29.96 11.28
C ASN A 331 -5.57 30.45 11.18
N PRO A 332 -5.88 31.70 11.57
CA PRO A 332 -7.25 32.23 11.57
C PRO A 332 -7.89 32.27 10.18
N SER A 333 -7.09 32.23 9.10
CA SER A 333 -7.62 32.23 7.73
C SER A 333 -8.31 30.92 7.35
N ILE A 334 -8.05 29.83 8.06
CA ILE A 334 -8.68 28.52 7.80
C ILE A 334 -10.03 28.39 8.50
N TRP A 335 -10.25 29.19 9.56
CA TRP A 335 -11.47 29.19 10.36
C TRP A 335 -12.49 30.25 9.92
N ARG A 336 -12.08 31.18 9.06
CA ARG A 336 -12.95 32.20 8.49
C ARG A 336 -13.47 31.70 7.14
N ASP A 337 -14.30 30.67 7.20
CA ASP A 337 -15.33 30.29 6.22
C ASP A 337 -16.33 29.32 6.88
#